data_AF-A0A0G1V608-F1
#
_entry.id   AF-A0A0G1V608-F1
#
_cell.length_a   1.000
_cell.length_b   1.000
_cell.length_c   1.000
_cell.angle_alpha   90.00
_cell.angle_beta   90.00
_cell.angle_gamma   90.00
#
_symmetry.space_group_name_H-M   'P 1'
#
loop_
_entity.id
_entity.type
_entity.pdbx_description
1 polymer ?
#
loop_
_entity_poly.entity_id
_entity_poly.type
_entity_poly.pdbx_seq_one_letter_code
_entity_poly.pdbx_strand_id
1 'polypeptide(L)'
;ISHLPHAAAFALANAVLDKEDREIIFDLASGGFNSTVRLAKSSPEMWGPIFQQNKEYVVESLDVYIKHLKAFRKSIESEPEQMMALMKNANRIRGILDGQNDSLVKNEKTIVKLYTK
;
A
#
# COMPACT_ATOMS: atom_id res chain seq x y z
N ILE A 1 0.33 -9.31 -5.37
CA ILE A 1 -0.42 -8.24 -4.65
C ILE A 1 0.03 -8.08 -3.19
N SER A 2 0.42 -9.13 -2.45
CA SER A 2 0.84 -8.99 -1.03
C SER A 2 2.14 -8.20 -0.80
N HIS A 3 3.07 -8.15 -1.76
CA HIS A 3 4.37 -7.50 -1.56
C HIS A 3 4.31 -5.97 -1.47
N LEU A 4 3.50 -5.32 -2.32
CA LEU A 4 3.37 -3.86 -2.32
C LEU A 4 2.86 -3.30 -0.97
N PRO A 5 1.81 -3.86 -0.35
CA PRO A 5 1.38 -3.44 0.99
C PRO A 5 2.49 -3.48 2.05
N HIS A 6 3.38 -4.48 2.04
CA HIS A 6 4.51 -4.53 2.97
C HIS A 6 5.52 -3.43 2.68
N ALA A 7 5.92 -3.24 1.41
CA ALA A 7 6.85 -2.17 1.03
C ALA A 7 6.31 -0.78 1.37
N ALA A 8 5.02 -0.52 1.07
CA ALA A 8 4.35 0.72 1.42
C ALA A 8 4.24 0.95 2.94
N ALA A 9 4.01 -0.11 3.72
CA ALA A 9 3.96 -0.01 5.17
C ALA A 9 5.34 0.31 5.78
N PHE A 10 6.42 -0.33 5.30
CA PHE A 10 7.79 0.01 5.72
C PHE A 10 8.13 1.46 5.37
N ALA A 11 7.80 1.91 4.16
CA ALA A 11 8.04 3.30 3.73
C ALA A 11 7.26 4.31 4.59
N LEU A 12 5.99 4.02 4.90
CA LEU A 12 5.16 4.88 5.75
C LEU A 12 5.68 4.93 7.20
N ALA A 13 6.16 3.81 7.74
CA ALA A 13 6.76 3.77 9.07
C ALA A 13 8.05 4.61 9.12
N ASN A 14 8.93 4.49 8.12
CA ASN A 14 10.16 5.29 8.03
C ASN A 14 9.84 6.79 7.94
N ALA A 15 8.86 7.18 7.13
CA ALA A 15 8.47 8.60 7.00
C ALA A 15 7.96 9.21 8.33
N VAL A 16 7.44 8.39 9.24
CA VAL A 16 7.05 8.84 10.59
C VAL A 16 8.25 8.92 11.51
N LEU A 17 9.16 7.94 11.44
CA LEU A 17 10.41 7.95 12.23
C LEU A 17 11.29 9.16 11.87
N ASP A 18 11.35 9.54 10.59
CA ASP A 18 12.10 10.70 10.09
C ASP A 18 11.62 12.04 10.67
N LYS A 19 10.39 12.11 11.19
CA LYS A 19 9.88 13.36 11.79
C LYS A 19 10.42 13.62 13.20
N GLU A 20 11.10 12.65 13.83
CA GLU A 20 11.77 12.69 15.15
C GLU A 20 10.94 13.24 16.34
N ASP A 21 9.68 13.62 16.13
CA ASP A 21 8.79 14.16 17.14
C ASP A 21 8.11 13.01 17.88
N ARG A 22 8.54 12.81 19.13
CA ARG A 22 8.00 11.76 20.00
C ARG A 22 6.51 11.92 20.26
N GLU A 23 5.98 13.14 20.35
CA GLU A 23 4.54 13.34 20.59
C GLU A 23 3.73 12.89 19.38
N ILE A 24 4.17 13.24 18.16
CA ILE A 24 3.54 12.77 16.91
C ILE A 24 3.56 11.25 16.82
N ILE A 25 4.67 10.59 17.20
CA ILE A 25 4.77 9.13 17.17
C ILE A 25 3.78 8.48 18.15
N PHE A 26 3.66 9.00 19.38
CA PHE A 26 2.72 8.49 20.37
C PHE A 26 1.25 8.73 19.99
N ASP A 27 0.92 9.89 19.44
CA ASP A 27 -0.43 10.21 18.96
C ASP A 27 -0.83 9.32 17.76
N LEU A 28 0.10 9.08 16.84
CA LEU A 28 -0.12 8.14 15.74
C LEU A 28 -0.25 6.69 16.24
N ALA A 29 0.53 6.30 17.24
CA ALA A 29 0.47 4.95 17.81
C ALA A 29 -0.88 4.65 18.51
N SER A 30 -1.55 5.67 19.05
CA SER A 30 -2.87 5.54 19.68
C SER A 30 -4.05 5.61 18.69
N GLY A 31 -3.81 6.01 17.43
CA GLY A 31 -4.84 6.16 16.39
C GLY A 31 -4.87 5.06 15.32
N GLY A 32 -5.65 5.31 14.25
CA GLY A 32 -5.79 4.41 13.09
C GLY A 32 -4.48 4.12 12.33
N PHE A 33 -3.40 4.87 12.62
CA PHE A 33 -2.10 4.66 12.01
C PHE A 33 -1.49 3.30 12.39
N ASN A 34 -1.58 2.85 13.65
CA ASN A 34 -1.07 1.51 14.04
C ASN A 34 -1.72 0.38 13.22
N SER A 35 -3.00 0.53 12.86
CA SER A 35 -3.70 -0.42 11.98
C SER A 35 -3.21 -0.35 10.52
N THR A 36 -2.82 0.84 10.08
CA THR A 36 -2.32 1.14 8.73
C THR A 36 -0.91 0.62 8.52
N VAL A 37 -0.01 0.80 9.49
CA VAL A 37 1.39 0.32 9.42
C VAL A 37 1.59 -1.06 10.05
N ARG A 38 0.53 -1.82 10.34
CA ARG A 38 0.63 -3.15 10.97
C ARG A 38 1.64 -4.06 10.26
N LEU A 39 1.70 -4.00 8.93
CA LEU A 39 2.61 -4.81 8.11
C LEU A 39 4.09 -4.41 8.25
N ALA A 40 4.38 -3.18 8.67
CA ALA A 40 5.76 -2.71 8.89
C ALA A 40 6.43 -3.41 10.07
N LYS A 41 5.67 -4.11 10.93
CA LYS A 41 6.20 -4.93 12.04
C LYS A 41 6.68 -6.31 11.60
N SER A 42 6.63 -6.61 10.30
CA SER A 42 7.10 -7.88 9.74
C SER A 42 8.63 -7.93 9.66
N SER A 43 9.21 -9.14 9.72
CA SER A 43 10.66 -9.34 9.79
C SER A 43 11.38 -8.89 8.49
N PRO A 44 12.39 -8.02 8.59
CA PRO A 44 13.25 -7.68 7.45
C PRO A 44 14.00 -8.88 6.87
N GLU A 45 14.43 -9.82 7.71
CA GLU A 45 15.13 -11.04 7.32
C GLU A 45 14.23 -11.94 6.45
N MET A 46 12.92 -11.93 6.71
CA MET A 46 11.93 -12.61 5.87
C MET A 46 11.64 -11.86 4.58
N TRP A 47 11.41 -10.54 4.67
CA TRP A 47 10.91 -9.75 3.54
C TRP A 47 11.98 -9.30 2.55
N GLY A 48 13.22 -9.11 3.00
CA GLY A 48 14.35 -8.75 2.14
C GLY A 48 14.55 -9.73 0.98
N PRO A 49 14.69 -11.04 1.24
CA PRO A 49 14.79 -12.06 0.19
C PRO A 49 13.57 -12.10 -0.73
N ILE A 50 12.35 -11.94 -0.20
CA ILE A 50 11.09 -11.95 -1.00
C ILE A 50 11.08 -10.78 -1.98
N PHE A 51 11.46 -9.58 -1.54
CA PHE A 51 11.58 -8.42 -2.41
C PHE A 51 12.66 -8.61 -3.46
N GLN A 52 13.81 -9.20 -3.10
CA GLN A 52 14.90 -9.43 -4.04
C GLN A 52 14.52 -10.47 -5.11
N GLN A 53 13.84 -11.54 -4.73
CA GLN A 53 13.35 -12.56 -5.67
C GLN A 53 12.30 -12.00 -6.64
N ASN A 54 11.46 -11.06 -6.19
CA ASN A 54 10.37 -10.47 -6.97
C ASN A 54 10.63 -9.02 -7.39
N LYS A 55 11.90 -8.62 -7.51
CA LYS A 55 12.31 -7.21 -7.64
C LYS A 55 11.56 -6.44 -8.73
N GLU A 56 11.40 -7.03 -9.91
CA GLU A 56 10.83 -6.37 -11.08
C GLU A 56 9.36 -6.03 -10.84
N TYR A 57 8.59 -7.00 -10.36
CA TYR A 57 7.18 -6.81 -10.01
C TYR A 57 7.00 -5.83 -8.85
N VAL A 58 7.87 -5.88 -7.83
CA VAL A 58 7.80 -4.98 -6.68
C VAL A 58 8.08 -3.54 -7.09
N VAL A 59 9.11 -3.31 -7.92
CA VAL A 59 9.45 -1.98 -8.45
C VAL A 59 8.31 -1.44 -9.31
N GLU A 60 7.78 -2.24 -10.25
CA GLU A 60 6.65 -1.82 -11.09
C GLU A 60 5.42 -1.45 -10.23
N SER A 61 5.11 -2.27 -9.22
CA SER A 61 3.99 -2.01 -8.31
C SER A 61 4.20 -0.74 -7.49
N LEU A 62 5.44 -0.48 -7.04
CA LEU A 62 5.81 0.74 -6.33
C LEU A 62 5.69 1.97 -7.23
N ASP A 63 6.10 1.89 -8.49
CA ASP A 63 5.98 3.01 -9.43
C ASP A 63 4.52 3.41 -9.66
N VAL A 64 3.63 2.42 -9.82
CA VAL A 64 2.18 2.67 -9.90
C VAL A 64 1.67 3.34 -8.63
N TYR A 65 2.09 2.86 -7.46
CA TYR A 65 1.69 3.44 -6.18
C TYR A 65 2.20 4.88 -6.00
N ILE A 66 3.47 5.13 -6.32
CA ILE A 66 4.11 6.45 -6.28
C ILE A 66 3.40 7.41 -7.23
N LYS A 67 3.01 6.97 -8.43
CA LYS A 67 2.21 7.78 -9.36
C LYS A 67 0.91 8.26 -8.70
N HIS A 68 0.19 7.37 -8.02
CA HIS A 68 -1.04 7.74 -7.32
C HIS A 68 -0.77 8.67 -6.12
N LEU A 69 0.29 8.43 -5.35
CA LEU A 69 0.70 9.33 -4.26
C LEU A 69 1.02 10.74 -4.76
N LYS A 70 1.77 10.85 -5.86
CA LYS A 70 2.09 12.14 -6.49
C LYS A 70 0.84 12.87 -6.97
N ALA A 71 -0.11 12.16 -7.59
CA ALA A 71 -1.38 12.74 -8.00
C ALA A 71 -2.19 13.25 -6.81
N PHE A 72 -2.28 12.48 -5.73
CA PHE A 72 -2.94 12.90 -4.49
C PHE A 72 -2.26 14.13 -3.88
N ARG A 73 -0.94 14.11 -3.71
CA ARG A 73 -0.16 15.25 -3.20
C ARG A 73 -0.45 16.52 -3.98
N LYS A 74 -0.36 16.46 -5.32
CA LYS A 74 -0.64 17.61 -6.19
C LYS A 74 -2.08 18.09 -6.02
N SER A 75 -3.05 17.18 -5.96
CA SER A 75 -4.45 17.56 -5.81
C SER A 75 -4.77 18.27 -4.49
N ILE A 76 -4.06 17.92 -3.42
CA ILE A 76 -4.18 18.57 -2.11
C ILE A 76 -3.69 20.02 -2.16
N GLU A 77 -2.68 20.33 -2.97
CA GLU A 77 -2.10 21.69 -3.05
C GLU A 77 -3.07 22.71 -3.66
N SER A 78 -3.87 22.32 -4.67
CA SER A 78 -4.70 23.30 -5.39
C SER A 78 -5.91 22.75 -6.14
N GLU A 79 -6.19 21.45 -6.11
CA GLU A 79 -7.25 20.84 -6.95
C GLU A 79 -8.22 19.99 -6.10
N PRO A 80 -9.05 20.61 -5.22
CA PRO A 80 -9.91 19.88 -4.28
C PRO A 80 -10.94 18.98 -4.97
N GLU A 81 -11.47 19.37 -6.13
CA GLU A 81 -12.38 18.52 -6.91
C GLU A 81 -11.68 17.26 -7.43
N GLN A 82 -10.44 17.39 -7.90
CA GLN A 82 -9.61 16.27 -8.35
C GLN A 82 -9.27 15.33 -7.18
N MET A 83 -8.95 15.89 -6.01
CA MET A 83 -8.75 15.11 -4.78
C MET A 83 -9.99 14.27 -4.45
N MET A 84 -11.17 14.90 -4.45
CA MET A 84 -12.44 14.21 -4.20
C MET A 84 -12.73 13.14 -5.25
N ALA A 85 -12.41 13.39 -6.51
CA ALA A 85 -12.55 12.41 -7.59
C ALA A 85 -11.63 11.19 -7.38
N LEU A 86 -10.37 11.41 -6.98
CA LEU A 86 -9.44 10.33 -6.64
C LEU A 86 -9.95 9.47 -5.48
N MET A 87 -10.47 10.10 -4.42
CA MET A 87 -11.07 9.40 -3.27
C MET A 87 -12.29 8.58 -3.66
N LYS A 88 -13.21 9.16 -4.45
CA LYS A 88 -14.39 8.46 -4.96
C LYS A 88 -14.01 7.27 -5.83
N ASN A 89 -13.00 7.41 -6.68
CA ASN A 89 -12.50 6.31 -7.49
C ASN A 89 -11.90 5.19 -6.61
N ALA A 90 -11.13 5.53 -5.57
CA ALA A 90 -10.58 4.56 -4.64
C ALA A 90 -11.68 3.78 -3.89
N ASN A 91 -12.79 4.42 -3.50
CA ASN A 91 -13.92 3.77 -2.81
C ASN A 91 -14.59 2.66 -3.63
N ARG A 92 -14.41 2.64 -4.96
CA ARG A 92 -14.92 1.55 -5.82
C ARG A 92 -14.31 0.19 -5.49
N ILE A 93 -13.19 0.16 -4.76
CA ILE A 93 -12.59 -1.08 -4.25
C ILE A 93 -13.58 -1.90 -3.42
N ARG A 94 -14.55 -1.25 -2.74
CA ARG A 94 -15.57 -1.95 -1.93
C ARG A 94 -16.38 -2.93 -2.76
N GLY A 95 -16.92 -2.49 -3.91
CA GLY A 95 -17.66 -3.37 -4.81
C GLY A 95 -16.82 -4.55 -5.32
N ILE A 96 -15.51 -4.35 -5.52
CA ILE A 96 -14.60 -5.44 -5.90
C ILE A 96 -14.42 -6.44 -4.74
N LEU A 97 -14.24 -5.96 -3.52
CA LEU A 97 -14.04 -6.80 -2.33
C LEU A 97 -15.32 -7.52 -1.90
N ASP A 98 -16.47 -6.89 -2.11
CA ASP A 98 -17.80 -7.44 -1.82
C ASP A 98 -18.28 -8.41 -2.92
N GLY A 99 -17.44 -8.71 -3.92
CA GLY A 99 -17.72 -9.68 -4.97
C GLY A 99 -18.70 -9.20 -6.05
N GLN A 100 -18.99 -7.90 -6.14
CA GLN A 100 -19.94 -7.33 -7.11
C GLN A 100 -19.37 -7.22 -8.53
N ASN A 101 -18.32 -7.98 -8.86
CA ASN A 101 -17.65 -7.95 -10.16
C ASN A 101 -17.41 -9.38 -10.67
N ASP A 102 -18.35 -9.89 -11.49
CA ASP A 102 -18.36 -11.25 -12.07
C ASP A 102 -17.13 -11.59 -12.94
N SER A 103 -16.30 -10.59 -13.26
CA SER A 103 -15.10 -10.76 -14.11
C SER A 103 -13.82 -11.11 -13.34
N LEU A 104 -13.82 -11.04 -12.01
CA LEU A 104 -12.66 -11.35 -11.17
C LEU A 104 -12.93 -12.61 -10.33
N VAL A 105 -13.16 -13.73 -11.02
CA VAL A 105 -13.10 -15.06 -10.37
C VAL A 105 -11.69 -15.22 -9.80
N LYS A 106 -11.58 -15.39 -8.48
CA LYS A 106 -10.31 -15.77 -7.81
C LYS A 106 -9.78 -17.05 -8.45
N ASN A 107 -8.88 -16.91 -9.43
CA ASN A 107 -8.20 -18.05 -10.03
C ASN A 107 -7.06 -18.48 -9.11
N GLU A 108 -7.36 -19.33 -8.12
CA GLU A 108 -6.39 -19.90 -7.18
C GLU A 108 -5.21 -20.59 -7.89
N LYS A 109 -5.44 -21.12 -9.10
CA LYS A 109 -4.41 -21.73 -9.96
C LYS A 109 -3.31 -20.76 -10.40
N THR A 110 -3.58 -19.46 -10.51
CA THR A 110 -2.56 -18.45 -10.89
C THR A 110 -1.66 -18.10 -9.70
N ILE A 111 -2.20 -18.13 -8.48
CA ILE A 111 -1.45 -17.84 -7.25
C ILE A 111 -0.41 -18.93 -7.01
N VAL A 112 -0.78 -20.21 -7.09
CA VAL A 112 0.17 -21.32 -6.89
C VAL A 112 1.30 -21.29 -7.93
N LYS A 113 1.04 -20.90 -9.18
CA LYS A 113 2.06 -20.82 -10.23
C LYS A 113 3.08 -19.68 -10.02
N LEU A 114 2.72 -18.62 -9.30
CA LEU A 114 3.58 -17.46 -9.04
C LEU A 114 4.48 -17.64 -7.81
N TYR A 115 4.16 -18.56 -6.88
CA TYR A 115 4.91 -18.77 -5.63
C TYR A 115 5.60 -20.14 -5.52
N THR A 116 5.56 -20.98 -6.57
CA THR A 116 6.18 -22.31 -6.58
C THR A 116 7.18 -22.52 -7.72
N LYS A 117 7.89 -21.47 -8.13
CA LYS A 117 9.10 -21.60 -8.97
C LYS A 117 10.26 -20.83 -8.35
#